data_AF-A0A661F399-F1
#
_entry.id   AF-A0A661F399-F1
#
_cell.length_a   1.000
_cell.length_b   1.000
_cell.length_c   1.000
_cell.angle_alpha   90.00
_cell.angle_beta   90.00
_cell.angle_gamma   90.00
#
_symmetry.space_group_name_H-M   'P 1'
#
loop_
_entity.id
_entity.type
_entity.pdbx_description
1 polymer ?
#
loop_
_entity_poly.entity_id
_entity_poly.type
_entity_poly.pdbx_seq_one_letter_code
_entity_poly.pdbx_strand_id
1 'polypeptide(L)'
;MMDIEQFNQGVDFLERKGINLVAVFALDDLPDELCSSIKALGVDIKDYQRLVLLGHAGKSFWSVLKNEDKSLFDREAPIDLFSHQVVEQTVRSYWGDVLI
;
A
#
# COMPACT_ATOMS: atom_id res chain seq x y z
N MET A 1 14.09 -12.09 0.55
CA MET A 1 14.36 -10.73 0.03
C MET A 1 13.59 -10.61 -1.26
N MET A 2 12.56 -9.76 -1.29
CA MET A 2 11.78 -9.48 -2.50
C MET A 2 12.73 -8.97 -3.59
N ASP A 3 12.70 -9.59 -4.76
CA ASP A 3 13.44 -9.09 -5.93
C ASP A 3 12.67 -7.95 -6.62
N ILE A 4 13.36 -7.22 -7.50
CA ILE A 4 12.79 -6.06 -8.18
C ILE A 4 11.63 -6.46 -9.12
N GLU A 5 11.67 -7.67 -9.67
CA GLU A 5 10.63 -8.15 -10.59
C GLU A 5 9.32 -8.38 -9.83
N GLN A 6 9.38 -9.07 -8.70
CA GLN A 6 8.24 -9.29 -7.80
C GLN A 6 7.66 -7.97 -7.29
N PHE A 7 8.52 -7.01 -6.92
CA PHE A 7 8.05 -5.70 -6.51
C PHE A 7 7.24 -5.02 -7.61
N ASN A 8 7.80 -4.97 -8.83
CA ASN A 8 7.16 -4.35 -9.99
C ASN A 8 5.84 -5.04 -10.38
N GLN A 9 5.76 -6.37 -10.31
CA GLN A 9 4.51 -7.10 -10.54
C GLN A 9 3.41 -6.68 -9.55
N GLY A 10 3.76 -6.43 -8.29
CA GLY A 10 2.84 -5.90 -7.29
C GLY A 10 2.43 -4.45 -7.58
N VAL A 11 3.37 -3.60 -8.02
CA VAL A 11 3.06 -2.23 -8.45
C VAL A 11 2.10 -2.22 -9.64
N ASP A 12 2.34 -3.06 -10.65
CA ASP A 12 1.47 -3.19 -11.81
C ASP A 12 0.07 -3.67 -11.41
N PHE A 13 -0.03 -4.56 -10.41
CA PHE A 13 -1.30 -5.00 -9.86
C PHE A 13 -2.05 -3.85 -9.16
N LEU A 14 -1.36 -3.07 -8.31
CA LEU A 14 -1.92 -1.90 -7.65
C LEU A 14 -2.44 -0.85 -8.64
N GLU A 15 -1.66 -0.58 -9.70
CA GLU A 15 -2.03 0.39 -10.73
C GLU A 15 -3.31 -0.04 -11.46
N ARG A 16 -3.42 -1.34 -11.82
CA ARG A 16 -4.65 -1.90 -12.41
C ARG A 16 -5.86 -1.80 -11.50
N LYS A 17 -5.66 -1.78 -10.18
CA LYS A 17 -6.70 -1.56 -9.17
C LYS A 17 -6.97 -0.07 -8.87
N GLY A 18 -6.23 0.83 -9.52
CA GLY A 18 -6.38 2.28 -9.35
C GLY A 18 -5.60 2.87 -8.17
N ILE A 19 -4.82 2.07 -7.43
CA ILE A 19 -3.82 2.54 -6.47
C ILE A 19 -2.54 2.83 -7.25
N ASN A 20 -2.52 3.96 -7.95
CA ASN A 20 -1.53 4.29 -8.98
C ASN A 20 -0.39 5.21 -8.50
N LEU A 21 -0.28 5.45 -7.19
CA LEU A 21 0.83 6.18 -6.60
C LEU A 21 1.59 5.23 -5.68
N VAL A 22 2.89 5.06 -5.95
CA VAL A 22 3.80 4.26 -5.13
C VAL A 22 5.08 5.05 -4.92
N ALA A 23 5.50 5.20 -3.67
CA ALA A 23 6.79 5.76 -3.31
C ALA A 23 7.48 4.84 -2.29
N VAL A 24 8.79 4.68 -2.42
CA VAL A 24 9.60 3.85 -1.52
C VAL A 24 10.66 4.74 -0.88
N PHE A 25 10.66 4.78 0.44
CA PHE A 25 11.62 5.53 1.24
C PHE A 25 12.47 4.56 2.05
N ALA A 26 13.76 4.85 2.19
CA ALA A 26 14.54 4.27 3.26
C ALA A 26 14.10 4.96 4.57
N LEU A 27 13.82 4.17 5.61
CA LEU A 27 13.26 4.70 6.85
C LEU A 27 14.27 5.55 7.63
N ASP A 28 15.56 5.27 7.47
CA ASP A 28 16.69 6.03 7.99
C ASP A 28 16.96 7.35 7.24
N ASP A 29 16.41 7.50 6.03
CA ASP A 29 16.46 8.75 5.25
C ASP A 29 15.26 9.69 5.52
N LEU A 30 14.30 9.27 6.34
CA LEU A 30 13.17 10.13 6.68
C LEU A 30 13.60 11.24 7.66
N PRO A 31 13.02 12.46 7.56
CA PRO A 31 13.22 13.50 8.55
C PRO A 31 13.01 13.00 9.99
N ASP A 32 13.86 13.44 10.92
CA ASP A 32 13.85 13.02 12.32
C ASP A 32 12.47 13.15 12.99
N GLU A 33 11.71 14.19 12.61
CA GLU A 33 10.35 14.42 13.08
C GLU A 33 9.41 13.26 12.69
N LEU A 34 9.46 12.81 11.43
CA LEU A 34 8.66 11.67 10.97
C LEU A 34 9.09 10.37 11.64
N CYS A 35 10.40 10.14 11.76
CA CYS A 35 10.93 8.99 12.50
C CYS A 35 10.43 8.96 13.95
N SER A 36 10.37 10.13 14.60
CA SER A 36 9.87 10.25 15.98
C SER A 36 8.37 9.98 16.05
N SER A 37 7.58 10.49 15.10
CA SER A 37 6.14 10.21 15.02
C SER A 37 5.84 8.73 14.80
N ILE A 38 6.58 8.06 13.90
CA ILE A 38 6.44 6.63 13.63
C ILE A 38 6.77 5.81 14.88
N LYS A 39 7.87 6.13 15.58
CA LYS A 39 8.25 5.50 16.85
C LYS A 39 7.19 5.72 17.94
N ALA A 40 6.58 6.90 18.01
CA ALA A 40 5.50 7.20 18.95
C ALA A 40 4.23 6.37 18.71
N LEU A 41 4.01 5.89 17.48
CA LEU A 41 2.95 4.94 17.13
C LEU A 41 3.31 3.49 17.50
N GLY A 42 4.46 3.24 18.12
CA GLY A 42 4.92 1.91 18.51
C GLY A 42 5.59 1.13 17.38
N VAL A 43 5.88 1.77 16.26
CA VAL A 43 6.58 1.14 15.12
C VAL A 43 8.09 1.29 15.32
N ASP A 44 8.79 0.17 15.44
CA ASP A 44 10.24 0.17 15.55
C ASP A 44 10.89 0.48 14.19
N ILE A 45 11.86 1.39 14.18
CA ILE A 45 12.59 1.79 12.98
C ILE A 45 14.00 1.22 13.07
N LYS A 46 14.31 0.28 12.18
CA LYS A 46 15.62 -0.37 12.06
C LYS A 46 16.29 0.05 10.77
N ASP A 47 17.62 0.00 10.77
CA ASP A 47 18.42 0.22 9.58
C ASP A 47 17.97 -0.71 8.44
N TYR A 48 18.04 -0.19 7.20
CA TYR A 48 17.67 -0.90 5.97
C TYR A 48 16.18 -1.28 5.84
N GLN A 49 15.30 -0.79 6.73
CA GLN A 49 13.86 -0.90 6.52
C GLN A 49 13.39 0.10 5.46
N ARG A 50 12.40 -0.32 4.68
CA ARG A 50 11.79 0.50 3.64
C ARG A 50 10.33 0.78 4.01
N LEU A 51 9.93 2.04 3.85
CA LEU A 51 8.53 2.45 3.90
C LEU A 51 8.00 2.51 2.47
N VAL A 52 6.96 1.72 2.18
CA VAL A 52 6.22 1.82 0.92
C VAL A 52 4.95 2.63 1.17
N LEU A 53 4.88 3.83 0.56
CA LEU A 53 3.71 4.68 0.60
C LEU A 53 2.85 4.42 -0.63
N LEU A 54 1.58 4.12 -0.40
CA LEU A 54 0.60 3.84 -1.44
C LEU A 54 -0.48 4.92 -1.46
N GLY A 55 -0.96 5.25 -2.65
CA GLY A 55 -2.03 6.20 -2.83
C GLY A 55 -2.74 6.03 -4.17
N HIS A 56 -3.82 6.79 -4.34
CA HIS A 56 -4.57 6.83 -5.58
C HIS A 56 -4.79 8.28 -6.02
N ALA A 57 -4.83 8.52 -7.32
CA ALA A 57 -5.17 9.80 -7.91
C ALA A 57 -6.06 9.65 -9.14
N GLY A 58 -6.95 10.63 -9.33
CA GLY A 58 -7.84 10.67 -10.49
C GLY A 58 -9.00 9.69 -10.40
N LYS A 59 -9.53 9.31 -11.57
CA LYS A 59 -10.80 8.58 -11.70
C LYS A 59 -10.66 7.05 -11.74
N SER A 60 -9.46 6.52 -11.96
CA SER A 60 -9.20 5.09 -12.15
C SER A 60 -9.69 4.27 -10.96
N PHE A 61 -9.29 4.66 -9.75
CA PHE A 61 -9.75 4.04 -8.50
C PHE A 61 -11.27 3.96 -8.42
N TRP A 62 -11.96 5.09 -8.63
CA TRP A 62 -13.42 5.14 -8.60
C TRP A 62 -14.09 4.28 -9.67
N SER A 63 -13.49 4.20 -10.86
CA SER A 63 -13.98 3.34 -11.94
C SER A 63 -13.83 1.86 -11.59
N VAL A 64 -12.70 1.45 -11.01
CA VAL A 64 -12.47 0.06 -10.58
C VAL A 64 -13.43 -0.29 -9.44
N LEU A 65 -13.49 0.53 -8.39
CA LEU A 65 -14.36 0.31 -7.22
C LEU A 65 -15.83 0.11 -7.64
N LYS A 66 -16.34 0.92 -8.57
CA LYS A 66 -17.73 0.83 -9.07
C LYS A 66 -18.02 -0.41 -9.91
N ASN A 67 -17.00 -0.97 -10.57
CA ASN A 67 -17.16 -2.03 -11.55
C ASN A 67 -16.87 -3.42 -10.99
N GLU A 68 -15.90 -3.54 -10.08
CA GLU A 68 -15.49 -4.85 -9.55
C GLU A 68 -16.40 -5.37 -8.46
N ASP A 69 -16.84 -4.52 -7.53
CA ASP A 69 -17.72 -4.95 -6.46
C ASP A 69 -18.67 -3.83 -6.01
N LYS A 70 -19.87 -3.84 -6.60
CA LYS A 70 -20.93 -2.89 -6.25
C LYS A 70 -21.44 -3.07 -4.82
N SER A 71 -21.29 -4.27 -4.24
CA SER A 71 -21.77 -4.55 -2.88
C SER A 71 -20.93 -3.86 -1.81
N LEU A 72 -19.70 -3.42 -2.15
CA LEU A 72 -18.88 -2.62 -1.25
C LEU A 72 -19.54 -1.30 -0.89
N PHE A 73 -20.30 -0.67 -1.79
CA PHE A 73 -20.98 0.61 -1.52
C PHE A 73 -22.07 0.49 -0.46
N ASP A 74 -22.53 -0.71 -0.14
CA ASP A 74 -23.50 -0.97 0.92
C ASP A 74 -22.83 -1.20 2.28
N ARG A 75 -21.49 -1.22 2.34
CA ARG A 75 -20.69 -1.41 3.56
C ARG A 75 -20.31 -0.07 4.20
N GLU A 76 -19.98 -0.11 5.49
CA GLU A 76 -19.28 1.00 6.14
C GLU A 76 -17.86 1.12 5.57
N ALA A 77 -17.44 2.34 5.23
CA ALA A 77 -16.11 2.66 4.69
C ALA A 77 -15.68 1.84 3.44
N PRO A 78 -16.41 1.93 2.31
CA PRO A 78 -16.14 1.16 1.09
C PRO A 78 -14.73 1.35 0.53
N ILE A 79 -14.20 2.56 0.65
CA ILE A 79 -12.86 2.93 0.17
C ILE A 79 -11.79 2.22 0.98
N ASP A 80 -11.92 2.22 2.31
CA ASP A 80 -10.96 1.61 3.22
C ASP A 80 -10.95 0.10 3.05
N LEU A 81 -12.13 -0.53 2.94
CA LEU A 81 -12.27 -1.96 2.71
C LEU A 81 -11.62 -2.38 1.39
N PHE A 82 -11.93 -1.68 0.30
CA PHE A 82 -11.34 -1.98 -1.01
C PHE A 82 -9.82 -1.79 -1.00
N SER A 83 -9.34 -0.68 -0.44
CA SER A 83 -7.91 -0.38 -0.39
C SER A 83 -7.16 -1.41 0.44
N HIS A 84 -7.70 -1.80 1.59
CA HIS A 84 -7.14 -2.85 2.43
C HIS A 84 -7.07 -4.18 1.67
N GLN A 85 -8.15 -4.61 1.03
CA GLN A 85 -8.19 -5.87 0.26
C GLN A 85 -7.14 -5.90 -0.86
N VAL A 86 -7.04 -4.81 -1.62
CA VAL A 86 -6.08 -4.69 -2.72
C VAL A 86 -4.65 -4.71 -2.20
N VAL A 87 -4.34 -3.96 -1.14
CA VAL A 87 -2.99 -3.90 -0.56
C VAL A 87 -2.62 -5.24 0.08
N GLU A 88 -3.53 -5.86 0.84
CA GLU A 88 -3.33 -7.18 1.44
C GLU A 88 -3.06 -8.24 0.37
N GLN A 89 -3.83 -8.24 -0.72
CA GLN A 89 -3.58 -9.13 -1.85
C GLN A 89 -2.21 -8.89 -2.47
N THR A 90 -1.81 -7.62 -2.60
CA THR A 90 -0.51 -7.24 -3.16
C THR A 90 0.63 -7.80 -2.32
N VAL A 91 0.56 -7.59 -1.00
CA VAL A 91 1.55 -8.10 -0.03
C VAL A 91 1.64 -9.62 -0.13
N ARG A 92 0.51 -10.33 0.02
CA ARG A 92 0.49 -11.80 0.03
C ARG A 92 0.94 -12.43 -1.29
N SER A 93 0.62 -11.82 -2.41
CA SER A 93 0.82 -12.43 -3.74
C SER A 93 2.13 -12.04 -4.41
N TYR A 94 2.71 -10.89 -4.06
CA TYR A 94 3.88 -10.35 -4.75
C TYR A 94 5.03 -9.97 -3.81
N TRP A 95 4.75 -9.33 -2.68
CA TRP A 95 5.82 -8.78 -1.82
C TRP A 95 6.25 -9.70 -0.66
N GLY A 96 5.54 -10.82 -0.48
CA GLY A 96 5.79 -11.83 0.53
C GLY A 96 5.12 -11.51 1.87
N ASP A 97 5.15 -12.47 2.80
CA ASP A 97 4.55 -12.33 4.14
C ASP A 97 5.23 -11.19 4.91
N VAL A 98 4.66 -9.99 4.80
CA VAL A 98 4.85 -8.93 5.78
C VAL A 98 4.01 -9.36 6.97
N LEU A 99 4.67 -9.81 8.04
CA LEU A 99 4.06 -9.87 9.37
C LEU A 99 3.60 -8.44 9.71
N ILE A 100 2.31 -8.18 9.58
CA ILE A 100 1.64 -7.00 10.11
C ILE A 100 1.45 -7.21 11.61
#